data_AF-F7JKE1-F1
#
_entry.id   AF-F7JKE1-F1
#
_cell.length_a   1.000
_cell.length_b   1.000
_cell.length_c   1.000
_cell.angle_alpha   90.00
_cell.angle_beta   90.00
_cell.angle_gamma   90.00
#
_symmetry.space_group_name_H-M   'P 1'
#
loop_
_entity.id
_entity.type
_entity.pdbx_description
1 polymer ?
#
loop_
_entity_poly.entity_id
_entity_poly.type
_entity_poly.pdbx_seq_one_letter_code
_entity_poly.pdbx_strand_id
1 'polypeptide(L)'
;MKYGIKCYTSDEVQERIETIYGEKTVGMNRMHVTKIGSFQVIPFQSPHNGTECDGFLIKHEKIGCLLFITDAEYCKYDFSKMGINHAMVECNYSDDYLDIEENQGKSNHVLQGHMELQTCKRLIQTINSQVLRSIGLLHLSSQNGNPERFREEVAELVDCDVDVWVAEKGIERELWLEPF
;
A
#
# COMPACT_ATOMS: atom_id res chain seq x y z
N MET A 1 4.56 17.33 29.07
CA MET A 1 3.44 17.21 28.10
C MET A 1 3.07 15.73 27.93
N LYS A 2 1.86 15.35 28.34
CA LYS A 2 1.32 13.97 28.31
C LYS A 2 0.27 13.77 27.19
N TYR A 3 0.11 14.76 26.31
CA TYR A 3 -1.04 14.93 25.40
C TYR A 3 -0.65 15.10 23.92
N GLY A 4 0.58 14.73 23.53
CA GLY A 4 0.98 14.75 22.12
C GLY A 4 0.61 13.46 21.42
N ILE A 5 0.11 13.54 20.18
CA ILE A 5 -0.07 12.39 19.29
C ILE A 5 1.33 11.95 18.82
N LYS A 6 1.62 10.65 18.89
CA LYS A 6 2.86 10.10 18.34
C LYS A 6 2.67 9.88 16.85
N CYS A 7 3.55 10.47 16.05
CA CYS A 7 3.61 10.24 14.61
C CYS A 7 4.75 9.27 14.33
N TYR A 8 4.45 8.11 13.76
CA TYR A 8 5.44 7.11 13.41
C TYR A 8 5.86 7.30 11.96
N THR A 9 7.16 7.26 11.70
CA THR A 9 7.73 7.46 10.36
C THR A 9 9.08 6.74 10.27
N SER A 10 9.67 6.60 9.09
CA SER A 10 11.04 6.08 8.97
C SER A 10 12.05 7.04 9.57
N ASP A 11 13.23 6.52 9.93
CA ASP A 11 14.33 7.34 10.44
C ASP A 11 14.70 8.44 9.42
N GLU A 12 14.72 8.10 8.12
CA GLU A 12 15.05 9.01 7.02
C GLU A 12 14.05 10.16 6.86
N VAL A 13 12.75 9.90 7.05
CA VAL A 13 11.72 10.94 7.01
C VAL A 13 11.73 11.75 8.30
N GLN A 14 11.97 11.13 9.45
CA GLN A 14 12.08 11.84 10.73
C GLN A 14 13.16 12.91 10.69
N GLU A 15 14.32 12.62 10.10
CA GLU A 15 15.45 13.56 9.98
C GLU A 15 15.10 14.82 9.16
N ARG A 16 14.10 14.75 8.29
CA ARG A 16 13.68 15.86 7.41
C ARG A 16 12.49 16.65 7.95
N ILE A 17 11.81 16.18 9.00
CA ILE A 17 10.66 16.86 9.57
C ILE A 17 11.12 17.89 10.60
N GLU A 18 10.74 19.16 10.38
CA GLU A 18 10.84 20.19 11.39
C GLU A 18 9.89 19.88 12.56
N THR A 19 10.43 19.62 13.75
CA THR A 19 9.61 19.30 14.91
C THR A 19 9.07 20.59 15.54
N ILE A 20 7.74 20.77 15.52
CA ILE A 20 7.06 21.87 16.21
C ILE A 20 6.68 21.42 17.64
N TYR A 21 6.65 22.35 18.60
CA TYR A 21 6.33 22.07 20.01
C TYR A 21 5.03 21.25 20.18
N GLY A 22 5.13 20.04 20.73
CA GLY A 22 3.99 19.19 21.11
C GLY A 22 3.84 17.92 20.27
N GLU A 23 4.44 17.89 19.08
CA GLU A 23 4.50 16.71 18.23
C GLU A 23 5.71 15.84 18.58
N LYS A 24 5.53 14.53 18.52
CA LYS A 24 6.62 13.56 18.70
C LYS A 24 6.64 12.62 17.51
N THR A 25 7.56 12.90 16.58
CA THR A 25 7.96 11.93 15.58
C THR A 25 8.73 10.80 16.26
N VAL A 26 8.43 9.57 15.86
CA VAL A 26 9.10 8.36 16.31
C VAL A 26 9.59 7.65 15.07
N GLY A 27 10.91 7.69 14.87
CA GLY A 27 11.60 6.96 13.82
C GLY A 27 11.45 5.46 14.01
N MET A 28 11.23 4.78 12.90
CA MET A 28 11.16 3.35 12.78
C MET A 28 12.23 2.89 11.81
N ASN A 29 13.10 2.01 12.28
CA ASN A 29 14.12 1.42 11.44
C ASN A 29 13.45 0.48 10.42
N ARG A 30 13.69 0.72 9.13
CA ARG A 30 13.23 -0.14 8.03
C ARG A 30 13.68 -1.59 8.26
N MET A 31 12.83 -2.53 7.86
CA MET A 31 13.05 -3.98 8.00
C MET A 31 13.13 -4.49 9.45
N HIS A 32 12.87 -3.63 10.45
CA HIS A 32 12.83 -4.03 11.85
C HIS A 32 11.42 -3.92 12.42
N VAL A 33 11.11 -4.81 13.38
CA VAL A 33 9.80 -4.83 14.03
C VAL A 33 9.71 -3.67 15.02
N THR A 34 8.72 -2.80 14.80
CA THR A 34 8.26 -1.79 15.77
C THR A 34 6.94 -2.24 16.38
N LYS A 35 6.84 -2.22 17.71
CA LYS A 35 5.58 -2.52 18.41
C LYS A 35 4.80 -1.23 18.68
N ILE A 36 3.55 -1.19 18.21
CA ILE A 36 2.61 -0.07 18.41
C ILE A 36 1.34 -0.65 19.02
N GLY A 37 1.21 -0.60 20.36
CA GLY A 37 0.13 -1.29 21.05
C GLY A 37 0.20 -2.81 20.81
N SER A 38 -0.90 -3.38 20.31
CA SER A 38 -0.99 -4.80 19.91
C SER A 38 -0.46 -5.07 18.48
N PHE A 39 -0.09 -4.04 17.74
CA PHE A 39 0.41 -4.18 16.37
C PHE A 39 1.92 -4.39 16.34
N GLN A 40 2.37 -5.26 15.44
CA GLN A 40 3.75 -5.30 14.98
C GLN A 40 3.80 -4.67 13.60
N VAL A 41 4.63 -3.65 13.42
CA VAL A 41 4.76 -2.90 12.17
C VAL A 41 6.20 -2.98 11.71
N ILE A 42 6.41 -3.38 10.45
CA ILE A 42 7.72 -3.42 9.80
C ILE A 42 7.64 -2.49 8.60
N PRO A 43 8.25 -1.29 8.66
CA PRO A 43 8.37 -0.42 7.51
C PRO A 43 9.40 -0.97 6.52
N PHE A 44 9.20 -0.73 5.22
CA PHE A 44 10.16 -1.03 4.17
C PHE A 44 10.12 0.07 3.12
N GLN A 45 11.26 0.32 2.47
CA GLN A 45 11.37 1.41 1.50
C GLN A 45 10.47 1.17 0.27
N SER A 46 9.63 2.14 -0.04
CA SER A 46 8.83 2.17 -1.27
C SER A 46 9.43 3.16 -2.27
N PRO A 47 9.84 2.73 -3.48
CA PRO A 47 10.28 3.66 -4.53
C PRO A 47 9.15 4.62 -4.94
N HIS A 48 9.40 5.92 -4.87
CA HIS A 48 8.44 6.96 -5.26
C HIS A 48 9.15 8.24 -5.75
N ASN A 49 9.54 8.27 -7.02
CA ASN A 49 10.17 9.41 -7.71
C ASN A 49 11.35 10.04 -6.94
N GLY A 50 12.20 9.21 -6.33
CA GLY A 50 13.34 9.65 -5.51
C GLY A 50 12.97 10.30 -4.16
N THR A 51 11.70 10.27 -3.78
CA THR A 51 11.21 10.69 -2.47
C THR A 51 11.26 9.52 -1.49
N GLU A 52 11.59 9.82 -0.23
CA GLU A 52 11.53 8.80 0.84
C GLU A 52 10.07 8.45 1.12
N CYS A 53 9.67 7.25 0.71
CA CYS A 53 8.36 6.69 0.97
C CYS A 53 8.52 5.28 1.56
N ASP A 54 7.51 4.84 2.30
CA ASP A 54 7.52 3.56 3.00
C ASP A 54 6.21 2.80 2.78
N GLY A 55 6.36 1.51 2.50
CA GLY A 55 5.29 0.54 2.71
C GLY A 55 5.42 -0.09 4.09
N PHE A 56 4.38 -0.79 4.53
CA PHE A 56 4.31 -1.39 5.86
C PHE A 56 3.80 -2.81 5.79
N LEU A 57 4.49 -3.71 6.51
CA LEU A 57 3.94 -4.99 6.88
C LEU A 57 3.39 -4.88 8.30
N ILE A 58 2.08 -5.04 8.44
CA ILE A 58 1.36 -4.85 9.70
C ILE A 58 0.84 -6.21 10.15
N LYS A 59 1.15 -6.62 11.37
CA LYS A 59 0.65 -7.86 11.96
C LYS A 59 -0.18 -7.58 13.21
N HIS A 60 -1.33 -8.25 13.29
CA HIS A 60 -2.21 -8.23 14.45
C HIS A 60 -2.94 -9.57 14.56
N GLU A 61 -3.17 -10.04 15.78
CA GLU A 61 -3.77 -11.37 16.03
C GLU A 61 -5.11 -11.58 15.32
N LYS A 62 -5.93 -10.52 15.21
CA LYS A 62 -7.28 -10.58 14.61
C LYS A 62 -7.32 -10.57 13.09
N ILE A 63 -6.30 -10.02 12.44
CA ILE A 63 -6.28 -9.80 10.98
C ILE A 63 -5.17 -10.62 10.29
N GLY A 64 -4.27 -11.23 11.07
CA GLY A 64 -3.06 -11.85 10.54
C GLY A 64 -2.07 -10.82 10.02
N CYS A 65 -1.66 -10.97 8.76
CA CYS A 65 -0.62 -10.17 8.10
C CYS A 65 -1.21 -9.29 6.99
N LEU A 66 -1.08 -7.97 7.14
CA LEU A 66 -1.48 -6.95 6.18
C LEU A 66 -0.24 -6.37 5.48
N LEU A 67 -0.20 -6.47 4.15
CA LEU A 67 0.72 -5.72 3.30
C LEU A 67 0.06 -4.39 2.91
N PHE A 68 0.63 -3.27 3.32
CA PHE A 68 0.15 -1.93 3.01
C PHE A 68 1.19 -1.17 2.18
N ILE A 69 0.87 -0.85 0.93
CA ILE A 69 1.71 -0.07 0.02
C ILE A 69 0.83 1.03 -0.58
N THR A 70 1.22 2.27 -0.36
CA THR A 70 0.59 3.45 -0.95
C THR A 70 1.69 4.36 -1.47
N ASP A 71 1.39 5.10 -2.53
CA ASP A 71 2.29 6.04 -3.22
C ASP A 71 3.69 5.46 -3.54
N ALA A 72 3.73 4.60 -4.56
CA ALA A 72 4.79 3.67 -4.90
C ALA A 72 4.80 3.40 -6.41
N GLU A 73 5.97 3.38 -7.04
CA GLU A 73 6.14 2.98 -8.43
C GLU A 73 6.00 1.46 -8.61
N TYR A 74 6.63 0.70 -7.72
CA TYR A 74 6.64 -0.76 -7.73
C TYR A 74 7.10 -1.30 -6.37
N CYS A 75 6.85 -2.59 -6.12
CA CYS A 75 7.41 -3.29 -4.97
C CYS A 75 8.65 -4.10 -5.38
N LYS A 76 9.81 -3.79 -4.79
CA LYS A 76 11.07 -4.52 -5.02
C LYS A 76 11.27 -5.75 -4.14
N TYR A 77 10.42 -5.92 -3.13
CA TYR A 77 10.52 -7.01 -2.15
C TYR A 77 9.59 -8.16 -2.53
N ASP A 78 10.01 -9.37 -2.18
CA ASP A 78 9.23 -10.60 -2.33
C ASP A 78 8.55 -10.96 -1.01
N PHE A 79 7.21 -11.00 -1.02
CA PHE A 79 6.38 -11.31 0.12
C PHE A 79 5.72 -12.71 0.05
N SER A 80 6.04 -13.51 -0.97
CA SER A 80 5.42 -14.83 -1.24
C SER A 80 5.48 -15.79 -0.05
N LYS A 81 6.51 -15.68 0.80
CA LYS A 81 6.73 -16.55 1.96
C LYS A 81 6.20 -15.97 3.28
N MET A 82 5.56 -14.80 3.26
CA MET A 82 5.15 -14.10 4.47
C MET A 82 3.72 -14.41 4.92
N GLY A 83 2.95 -15.12 4.10
CA GLY A 83 1.55 -15.46 4.38
C GLY A 83 0.69 -14.22 4.52
N ILE A 84 0.57 -13.45 3.43
CA ILE A 84 -0.22 -12.22 3.41
C ILE A 84 -1.71 -12.58 3.45
N ASN A 85 -2.42 -12.10 4.48
CA ASN A 85 -3.86 -12.29 4.63
C ASN A 85 -4.63 -11.16 3.96
N HIS A 86 -4.11 -9.94 4.06
CA HIS A 86 -4.73 -8.76 3.46
C HIS A 86 -3.68 -7.97 2.70
N ALA A 87 -4.02 -7.49 1.53
CA ALA A 87 -3.21 -6.53 0.78
C ALA A 87 -4.00 -5.25 0.59
N MET A 88 -3.37 -4.11 0.83
CA MET A 88 -3.85 -2.80 0.44
C MET A 88 -2.74 -2.15 -0.36
N VAL A 89 -2.89 -2.13 -1.68
CA VAL A 89 -1.82 -1.82 -2.61
C VAL A 89 -2.25 -0.74 -3.57
N GLU A 90 -1.32 0.14 -3.92
CA GLU A 90 -1.56 1.12 -4.96
C GLU A 90 -1.82 0.47 -6.32
N CYS A 91 -2.81 1.02 -7.02
CA CYS A 91 -3.11 0.70 -8.40
C CYS A 91 -3.63 1.98 -9.07
N ASN A 92 -2.71 2.85 -9.47
CA ASN A 92 -3.04 4.23 -9.82
C ASN A 92 -3.62 4.37 -11.23
N TYR A 93 -2.97 3.76 -12.22
CA TYR A 93 -3.32 3.96 -13.62
C TYR A 93 -3.12 2.69 -14.45
N SER A 94 -3.58 2.72 -15.70
CA SER A 94 -3.23 1.73 -16.72
C SER A 94 -2.68 2.47 -17.94
N ASP A 95 -1.63 1.90 -18.54
CA ASP A 95 -1.03 2.46 -19.76
C ASP A 95 -2.04 2.66 -20.90
N ASP A 96 -3.11 1.86 -20.92
CA ASP A 96 -4.21 1.97 -21.90
C ASP A 96 -4.94 3.31 -21.85
N TYR A 97 -4.83 4.04 -20.73
CA TYR A 97 -5.45 5.34 -20.51
C TYR A 97 -4.46 6.51 -20.55
N LEU A 98 -3.17 6.24 -20.79
CA LEU A 98 -2.16 7.30 -20.89
C LEU A 98 -2.17 7.94 -22.27
N ASP A 99 -2.60 9.20 -22.34
CA ASP A 99 -2.38 10.03 -23.52
C ASP A 99 -0.98 10.68 -23.45
N ILE A 100 0.00 10.01 -24.07
CA ILE A 100 1.42 10.37 -24.03
C ILE A 100 1.68 11.68 -24.80
N GLU A 101 0.85 12.01 -25.80
CA GLU A 101 1.04 13.17 -26.66
C GLU A 101 0.52 14.47 -26.03
N GLU A 102 -0.60 14.41 -25.30
CA GLU A 102 -1.27 15.61 -24.77
C GLU A 102 -0.72 16.09 -23.42
N ASN A 103 -0.03 15.23 -22.65
CA ASN A 103 0.28 15.47 -21.23
C ASN A 103 1.71 15.11 -20.80
N GLN A 104 2.73 15.33 -21.63
CA GLN A 104 4.13 14.92 -21.37
C GLN A 104 4.64 15.18 -19.93
N GLY A 105 4.29 16.31 -19.29
CA GLY A 105 4.69 16.61 -17.92
C GLY A 105 3.93 15.81 -16.84
N LYS A 106 2.62 15.61 -16.99
CA LYS A 106 1.79 14.85 -16.04
C LYS A 106 1.99 13.34 -16.22
N SER A 107 2.12 12.89 -17.46
CA SER A 107 2.40 11.49 -17.78
C SER A 107 3.76 11.07 -17.20
N ASN A 108 4.79 11.91 -17.27
CA ASN A 108 6.08 11.61 -16.63
C ASN A 108 5.99 11.48 -15.10
N HIS A 109 5.23 12.32 -14.41
CA HIS A 109 5.07 12.22 -12.96
C HIS A 109 4.34 10.94 -12.54
N VAL A 110 3.26 10.60 -13.26
CA VAL A 110 2.49 9.38 -13.00
C VAL A 110 3.34 8.13 -13.26
N LEU A 111 4.06 8.09 -14.38
CA LEU A 111 4.95 7.00 -14.75
C LEU A 111 6.15 6.82 -13.79
N GLN A 112 6.58 7.89 -13.12
CA GLN A 112 7.76 7.89 -12.24
C GLN A 112 7.41 7.84 -10.75
N GLY A 113 6.14 7.92 -10.37
CA GLY A 113 5.72 7.98 -8.97
C GLY A 113 4.73 6.90 -8.55
N HIS A 114 3.95 6.36 -9.48
CA HIS A 114 2.77 5.57 -9.13
C HIS A 114 2.76 4.19 -9.76
N MET A 115 1.99 3.28 -9.16
CA MET A 115 1.96 1.88 -9.56
C MET A 115 0.93 1.68 -10.68
N GLU A 116 1.41 1.19 -11.81
CA GLU A 116 0.57 0.78 -12.94
C GLU A 116 -0.17 -0.55 -12.65
N LEU A 117 -1.35 -0.75 -13.25
CA LEU A 117 -2.20 -1.93 -13.08
C LEU A 117 -1.47 -3.26 -13.29
N GLN A 118 -0.78 -3.48 -14.41
CA GLN A 118 0.00 -4.71 -14.63
C GLN A 118 1.11 -4.88 -13.59
N THR A 119 1.73 -3.81 -13.10
CA THR A 119 2.69 -3.87 -11.98
C THR A 119 2.04 -4.31 -10.68
N CYS A 120 0.87 -3.76 -10.36
CA CYS A 120 0.04 -4.18 -9.22
C CYS A 120 -0.38 -5.65 -9.36
N LYS A 121 -0.83 -6.07 -10.53
CA LYS A 121 -1.21 -7.47 -10.83
C LYS A 121 -0.05 -8.44 -10.62
N ARG A 122 1.17 -8.10 -11.05
CA ARG A 122 2.36 -8.91 -10.79
C ARG A 122 2.63 -9.05 -9.29
N LEU A 123 2.53 -7.97 -8.52
CA LEU A 123 2.67 -8.03 -7.06
C LEU A 123 1.61 -8.96 -6.45
N ILE A 124 0.34 -8.80 -6.84
CA ILE A 124 -0.78 -9.62 -6.34
C ILE A 124 -0.55 -11.10 -6.64
N GLN A 125 -0.11 -11.45 -7.85
CA GLN A 125 0.23 -12.83 -8.21
C GLN A 125 1.33 -13.43 -7.31
N THR A 126 2.31 -12.63 -6.89
CA THR A 126 3.38 -13.13 -6.01
C THR A 126 2.93 -13.39 -4.57
N ILE A 127 1.90 -12.67 -4.10
CA ILE A 127 1.36 -12.84 -2.75
C ILE A 127 0.11 -13.74 -2.70
N ASN A 128 -0.46 -14.07 -3.86
CA ASN A 128 -1.62 -14.93 -3.96
C ASN A 128 -1.30 -16.30 -3.34
N SER A 129 -2.11 -16.67 -2.36
CA SER A 129 -1.95 -17.89 -1.58
C SER A 129 -3.27 -18.24 -0.90
N GLN A 130 -3.40 -19.47 -0.43
CA GLN A 130 -4.63 -19.97 0.23
C GLN A 130 -5.03 -19.21 1.51
N VAL A 131 -4.14 -18.37 2.04
CA VAL A 131 -4.41 -17.57 3.25
C VAL A 131 -4.80 -16.14 2.94
N LEU A 132 -4.72 -15.72 1.66
CA LEU A 132 -5.15 -14.40 1.23
C LEU A 132 -6.67 -14.31 1.35
N ARG A 133 -7.15 -13.20 1.92
CA ARG A 133 -8.56 -12.96 2.25
C ARG A 133 -9.12 -11.74 1.56
N SER A 134 -8.33 -10.68 1.42
CA SER A 134 -8.80 -9.46 0.75
C SER A 134 -7.69 -8.66 0.09
N ILE A 135 -8.07 -7.94 -0.97
CA ILE A 135 -7.24 -6.97 -1.68
C ILE A 135 -8.00 -5.65 -1.79
N GLY A 136 -7.42 -4.60 -1.23
CA GLY A 136 -7.83 -3.21 -1.43
C GLY A 136 -6.95 -2.52 -2.44
N LEU A 137 -7.53 -2.05 -3.54
CA LEU A 137 -6.85 -1.20 -4.52
C LEU A 137 -6.92 0.26 -4.07
N LEU A 138 -5.75 0.84 -3.81
CA LEU A 138 -5.58 2.19 -3.29
C LEU A 138 -5.12 3.16 -4.38
N HIS A 139 -5.34 4.45 -4.11
CA HIS A 139 -4.68 5.55 -4.82
C HIS A 139 -4.91 5.55 -6.34
N LEU A 140 -6.14 5.25 -6.79
CA LEU A 140 -6.51 5.31 -8.21
C LEU A 140 -6.49 6.76 -8.72
N SER A 141 -5.94 6.95 -9.92
CA SER A 141 -6.01 8.20 -10.66
C SER A 141 -7.44 8.47 -11.10
N SER A 142 -7.92 9.70 -10.87
CA SER A 142 -9.23 10.13 -11.36
C SER A 142 -9.31 10.23 -12.88
N GLN A 143 -8.16 10.36 -13.56
CA GLN A 143 -8.09 10.56 -15.02
C GLN A 143 -7.67 9.28 -15.75
N ASN A 144 -6.70 8.56 -15.18
CA ASN A 144 -6.06 7.42 -15.86
C ASN A 144 -6.40 6.08 -15.19
N GLY A 145 -7.30 6.08 -14.19
CA GLY A 145 -7.78 4.90 -13.49
C GLY A 145 -9.17 4.48 -13.98
N ASN A 146 -9.45 3.18 -13.90
CA ASN A 146 -10.78 2.64 -14.10
C ASN A 146 -11.10 1.68 -12.95
N PRO A 147 -11.79 2.15 -11.89
CA PRO A 147 -12.08 1.36 -10.69
C PRO A 147 -12.71 0.00 -10.96
N GLU A 148 -13.73 -0.03 -11.82
CA GLU A 148 -14.49 -1.25 -12.13
C GLU A 148 -13.58 -2.27 -12.84
N ARG A 149 -12.90 -1.82 -13.90
CA ARG A 149 -11.97 -2.66 -14.66
C ARG A 149 -10.81 -3.16 -13.79
N PHE A 150 -10.20 -2.30 -12.97
CA PHE A 150 -9.03 -2.68 -12.17
C PHE A 150 -9.40 -3.73 -11.14
N ARG A 151 -10.57 -3.56 -10.50
CA ARG A 151 -11.12 -4.54 -9.57
C ARG A 151 -11.36 -5.89 -10.26
N GLU A 152 -11.97 -5.89 -11.43
CA GLU A 152 -12.26 -7.11 -12.19
C GLU A 152 -10.99 -7.84 -12.61
N GLU A 153 -10.04 -7.13 -13.23
CA GLU A 153 -8.77 -7.72 -13.66
C GLU A 153 -7.94 -8.28 -12.49
N VAL A 154 -8.05 -7.69 -11.30
CA VAL A 154 -7.39 -8.21 -10.09
C VAL A 154 -8.14 -9.41 -9.52
N ALA A 155 -9.47 -9.37 -9.48
CA ALA A 155 -10.29 -10.49 -9.00
C ALA A 155 -10.08 -11.76 -9.85
N GLU A 156 -9.82 -11.62 -11.15
CA GLU A 156 -9.50 -12.75 -12.04
C GLU A 156 -8.16 -13.45 -11.70
N LEU A 157 -7.28 -12.83 -10.91
CA LEU A 157 -5.96 -13.38 -10.56
C LEU A 157 -5.95 -14.19 -9.27
N VAL A 158 -7.02 -14.12 -8.49
CA VAL A 158 -7.10 -14.68 -7.14
C VAL A 158 -8.28 -15.64 -7.01
N ASP A 159 -8.29 -16.40 -5.92
CA ASP A 159 -9.40 -17.31 -5.65
C ASP A 159 -10.70 -16.53 -5.43
N CYS A 160 -11.84 -17.14 -5.76
CA CYS A 160 -13.14 -16.46 -5.76
C CYS A 160 -13.65 -16.07 -4.35
N ASP A 161 -13.02 -16.58 -3.29
CA ASP A 161 -13.28 -16.23 -1.90
C ASP A 161 -12.44 -15.04 -1.40
N VAL A 162 -11.52 -14.52 -2.22
CA VAL A 162 -10.76 -13.30 -1.91
C VAL A 162 -11.61 -12.07 -2.23
N ASP A 163 -11.88 -11.24 -1.22
CA ASP A 163 -12.63 -9.99 -1.38
C ASP A 163 -11.75 -8.92 -2.04
N VAL A 164 -12.07 -8.55 -3.28
CA VAL A 164 -11.36 -7.49 -4.03
C VAL A 164 -12.23 -6.25 -4.12
N TRP A 165 -11.71 -5.14 -3.60
CA TRP A 165 -12.40 -3.85 -3.55
C TRP A 165 -11.48 -2.69 -3.92
N VAL A 166 -12.10 -1.58 -4.31
CA VAL A 166 -11.42 -0.32 -4.60
C VAL A 166 -11.71 0.66 -3.47
N ALA A 167 -10.68 1.35 -2.99
CA ALA A 167 -10.83 2.36 -1.95
C ALA A 167 -11.57 3.59 -2.49
N GLU A 168 -12.66 3.96 -1.83
CA GLU A 168 -13.43 5.18 -2.09
C GLU A 168 -13.67 5.95 -0.79
N LYS A 169 -14.03 7.24 -0.92
CA LYS A 169 -14.28 8.08 0.25
C LYS A 169 -15.42 7.50 1.10
N GLY A 170 -15.12 7.20 2.35
CA GLY A 170 -16.10 6.69 3.32
C GLY A 170 -16.36 5.19 3.22
N ILE A 171 -15.55 4.44 2.46
CA ILE A 171 -15.62 2.98 2.47
C ILE A 171 -15.19 2.45 3.84
N GLU A 172 -15.94 1.46 4.33
CA GLU A 172 -15.59 0.69 5.54
C GLU A 172 -15.46 -0.78 5.15
N ARG A 173 -14.39 -1.41 5.63
CA ARG A 173 -14.07 -2.82 5.39
C ARG A 173 -13.53 -3.44 6.66
N GLU A 174 -13.99 -4.66 6.93
CA GLU A 174 -13.49 -5.44 8.05
C GLU A 174 -12.41 -6.40 7.57
N LEU A 175 -11.31 -6.48 8.31
CA LEU A 175 -10.22 -7.41 8.05
C LEU A 175 -10.26 -8.49 9.13
N TRP A 176 -10.79 -9.66 8.78
CA TRP A 176 -10.86 -10.80 9.69
C TRP A 176 -10.01 -11.95 9.16
N LEU A 177 -9.27 -12.59 10.06
CA LEU A 177 -8.47 -13.78 9.74
C LEU A 177 -9.34 -15.02 9.51
N GLU A 178 -10.35 -15.18 10.35
CA GLU A 178 -11.36 -16.23 10.29
C GLU A 178 -12.71 -15.55 9.98
N PRO A 179 -13.48 -16.00 8.99
CA PRO A 179 -14.91 -15.70 8.99
C PRO A 179 -15.49 -16.33 10.25
N PHE A 180 -16.41 -15.65 10.96
CA PHE A 180 -17.11 -16.09 12.20
C PHE A 180 -16.30 -16.16 13.53
#